data_AF-A0A926PA55-F1
#
_entry.id   AF-A0A926PA55-F1
#
_cell.length_a   1.000
_cell.length_b   1.000
_cell.length_c   1.000
_cell.angle_alpha   90.00
_cell.angle_beta   90.00
_cell.angle_gamma   90.00
#
_symmetry.space_group_name_H-M   'P 1'
#
loop_
_entity.id
_entity.type
_entity.pdbx_description
1 polymer ?
#
loop_
_entity_poly.entity_id
_entity_poly.type
_entity_poly.pdbx_seq_one_letter_code
_entity_poly.pdbx_strand_id
1 'polypeptide(L)'
;MKYGIDIGHNCPPDIGAKGIRQEDDLTMEVGNKVVLKLKSLGHQVIGCRPSSASSVGNSLQQRCSIANANNVDVFVSLHFNSFNKQANGTEVFATSDTGRSIAKRILDNIVKLGFFNRGVKDGSHLYVVKNTNAPAILVESCFCDAKVDMDRYNAENIANAIVKGLTGQSPLPPDTDDRTSTLELQQALNRLKIRDDNGKPLVEDGIIGNQTKAATINFQQIVDITETGIAGATTWLAINQILAKPVLRANHAAGTVVKYVQYRVGAQTDGIYGSGTAAAVEKYQKQQGISVDGNVGPQTWGKLIG
;
A
#
# COMPACT_ATOMS: atom_id res chain seq x y z
N MET A 1 3.13 -19.06 9.46
CA MET A 1 2.28 -18.82 10.65
C MET A 1 0.82 -18.76 10.21
N LYS A 2 -0.07 -19.08 11.14
CA LYS A 2 -1.52 -18.97 11.03
C LYS A 2 -1.98 -17.76 11.86
N TYR A 3 -2.51 -16.74 11.20
CA TYR A 3 -3.00 -15.54 11.88
C TYR A 3 -4.52 -15.59 12.04
N GLY A 4 -5.01 -15.23 13.23
CA GLY A 4 -6.40 -14.85 13.43
C GLY A 4 -6.54 -13.35 13.19
N ILE A 5 -7.23 -12.96 12.12
CA ILE A 5 -7.47 -11.55 11.79
C ILE A 5 -8.92 -11.22 12.14
N ASP A 6 -9.06 -10.38 13.14
CA ASP A 6 -10.33 -9.86 13.62
C ASP A 6 -10.55 -8.45 13.06
N ILE A 7 -11.54 -8.34 12.17
CA ILE A 7 -12.02 -7.05 11.68
C ILE A 7 -13.04 -6.56 12.70
N GLY A 8 -12.63 -5.59 13.53
CA GLY A 8 -13.45 -5.05 14.62
C GLY A 8 -14.84 -4.64 14.15
N HIS A 9 -15.82 -4.75 15.05
CA HIS A 9 -17.21 -4.38 14.76
C HIS A 9 -17.78 -5.12 13.54
N ASN A 10 -18.56 -4.45 12.68
CA ASN A 10 -19.14 -5.06 11.49
C ASN A 10 -20.02 -6.30 11.80
N CYS A 11 -20.69 -6.32 12.96
CA CYS A 11 -21.55 -7.42 13.40
C CYS A 11 -22.68 -6.94 14.34
N PRO A 12 -23.70 -6.24 13.82
CA PRO A 12 -24.75 -5.64 14.66
C PRO A 12 -25.31 -6.60 15.73
N PRO A 13 -25.47 -6.15 16.99
CA PRO A 13 -25.39 -4.76 17.44
C PRO A 13 -23.96 -4.23 17.71
N ASP A 14 -22.92 -5.03 17.45
CA ASP A 14 -21.52 -4.60 17.54
C ASP A 14 -21.15 -3.77 16.30
N ILE A 15 -21.25 -2.45 16.47
CA ILE A 15 -20.91 -1.40 15.50
C ILE A 15 -19.84 -0.49 16.10
N GLY A 16 -18.98 0.05 15.23
CA GLY A 16 -17.84 0.86 15.64
C GLY A 16 -18.18 2.34 15.83
N ALA A 17 -17.15 3.10 16.14
CA ALA A 17 -17.23 4.54 16.30
C ALA A 17 -17.62 5.25 14.98
N LYS A 18 -18.31 6.38 15.13
CA LYS A 18 -18.73 7.25 14.02
C LYS A 18 -18.10 8.62 14.18
N GLY A 19 -17.10 8.91 13.35
CA GLY A 19 -16.39 10.17 13.29
C GLY A 19 -16.56 10.87 11.93
N ILE A 20 -15.46 11.37 11.39
CA ILE A 20 -15.38 11.86 9.99
C ILE A 20 -15.58 10.68 9.03
N ARG A 21 -15.11 9.50 9.43
CA ARG A 21 -15.34 8.21 8.78
C ARG A 21 -15.96 7.24 9.81
N GLN A 22 -16.62 6.19 9.34
CA GLN A 22 -17.13 5.13 10.20
C GLN A 22 -16.04 4.07 10.40
N GLU A 23 -15.85 3.63 11.64
CA GLU A 23 -14.87 2.59 11.98
C GLU A 23 -15.17 1.26 11.28
N ASP A 24 -16.44 0.88 11.12
CA ASP A 24 -16.84 -0.33 10.40
C ASP A 24 -16.24 -0.38 8.98
N ASP A 25 -16.35 0.74 8.24
CA ASP A 25 -15.81 0.86 6.89
C ASP A 25 -14.28 0.78 6.88
N LEU A 26 -13.63 1.51 7.81
CA LEU A 26 -12.17 1.59 7.88
C LEU A 26 -11.52 0.26 8.28
N THR A 27 -12.12 -0.44 9.26
CA THR A 27 -11.66 -1.77 9.69
C THR A 27 -11.81 -2.79 8.57
N MET A 28 -12.89 -2.75 7.78
CA MET A 28 -13.05 -3.58 6.59
C MET A 28 -12.02 -3.26 5.51
N GLU A 29 -11.78 -1.99 5.20
CA GLU A 29 -10.78 -1.55 4.23
C GLU A 29 -9.37 -2.07 4.56
N VAL A 30 -8.90 -1.84 5.79
CA VAL A 30 -7.57 -2.27 6.23
C VAL A 30 -7.52 -3.79 6.43
N GLY A 31 -8.54 -4.36 7.09
CA GLY A 31 -8.58 -5.77 7.44
C GLY A 31 -8.55 -6.70 6.23
N ASN A 32 -9.34 -6.40 5.20
CA ASN A 32 -9.33 -7.18 3.96
C ASN A 32 -7.94 -7.16 3.29
N LYS A 33 -7.27 -6.00 3.29
CA LYS A 33 -5.92 -5.85 2.73
C LYS A 33 -4.88 -6.63 3.54
N VAL A 34 -4.96 -6.59 4.87
CA VAL A 34 -4.08 -7.39 5.75
C VAL A 34 -4.26 -8.87 5.48
N VAL A 35 -5.50 -9.36 5.37
CA VAL A 35 -5.80 -10.76 5.04
C VAL A 35 -5.16 -11.17 3.71
N LEU A 36 -5.37 -10.39 2.65
CA LEU A 36 -4.83 -10.70 1.31
C LEU A 36 -3.29 -10.72 1.32
N LYS A 37 -2.66 -9.73 1.96
CA LYS A 37 -1.20 -9.61 2.04
C LYS A 37 -0.54 -10.70 2.87
N LEU A 38 -1.18 -11.12 3.97
CA LEU A 38 -0.67 -12.26 4.74
C LEU A 38 -0.76 -13.55 3.92
N LYS A 39 -1.88 -13.76 3.22
CA LYS A 39 -2.04 -14.91 2.30
C LYS A 39 -1.01 -14.90 1.17
N SER A 40 -0.72 -13.75 0.56
CA SER A 40 0.27 -13.65 -0.52
C SER A 40 1.71 -13.92 -0.06
N LEU A 41 2.02 -13.69 1.22
CA LEU A 41 3.28 -14.09 1.85
C LEU A 41 3.31 -15.57 2.28
N GLY A 42 2.32 -16.38 1.87
CA GLY A 42 2.24 -17.80 2.18
C GLY A 42 1.78 -18.11 3.62
N HIS A 43 1.17 -17.14 4.31
CA HIS A 43 0.61 -17.37 5.64
C HIS A 43 -0.84 -17.85 5.57
N GLN A 44 -1.23 -18.67 6.56
CA GLN A 44 -2.63 -19.03 6.75
C GLN A 44 -3.35 -17.90 7.49
N VAL A 45 -4.58 -17.58 7.08
CA VAL A 45 -5.37 -16.52 7.70
C VAL A 45 -6.77 -17.02 8.01
N ILE A 46 -7.16 -16.91 9.28
CA ILE A 46 -8.49 -17.20 9.80
C ILE A 46 -9.19 -15.87 10.05
N GLY A 47 -10.30 -15.63 9.37
CA GLY A 47 -11.15 -14.46 9.66
C GLY A 47 -11.93 -14.70 10.94
N CYS A 48 -11.76 -13.82 11.93
CA CYS A 48 -12.38 -13.96 13.24
C CYS A 48 -13.67 -13.15 13.41
N ARG A 49 -14.02 -12.28 12.44
CA ARG A 49 -15.27 -11.52 12.48
C ARG A 49 -16.49 -12.44 12.31
N PRO A 50 -17.44 -12.49 13.28
CA PRO A 50 -18.67 -13.25 13.13
C PRO A 50 -19.63 -12.61 12.11
N SER A 51 -20.50 -13.43 11.51
CA SER A 51 -21.51 -12.96 10.55
C SER A 51 -22.74 -12.32 11.22
N SER A 52 -23.03 -12.67 12.47
CA SER A 52 -24.11 -12.10 13.29
C SER A 52 -23.84 -12.27 14.78
N ALA A 53 -24.43 -11.42 15.62
CA ALA A 53 -24.31 -11.48 17.07
C ALA A 53 -25.61 -11.02 17.76
N SER A 54 -25.90 -11.58 18.94
CA SER A 54 -27.07 -11.18 19.74
C SER A 54 -26.79 -10.00 20.67
N SER A 55 -25.51 -9.69 20.92
CA SER A 55 -25.04 -8.59 21.76
C SER A 55 -23.56 -8.31 21.46
N VAL A 56 -23.04 -7.18 21.92
CA VAL A 56 -21.60 -6.88 21.83
C VAL A 56 -20.77 -7.95 22.54
N GLY A 57 -21.17 -8.36 23.74
CA GLY A 57 -20.47 -9.43 24.48
C GLY A 57 -20.46 -10.76 23.72
N ASN A 58 -21.56 -11.12 23.07
CA ASN A 58 -21.62 -12.30 22.21
C ASN A 58 -20.72 -12.18 20.97
N SER A 59 -20.66 -11.01 20.32
CA SER A 59 -19.72 -10.75 19.21
C SER A 59 -18.26 -10.96 19.65
N LEU A 60 -17.85 -10.33 20.76
CA LEU A 60 -16.49 -10.43 21.31
C LEU A 60 -16.12 -11.88 21.68
N GLN A 61 -17.06 -12.62 22.27
CA GLN A 61 -16.88 -14.04 22.58
C GLN A 61 -16.66 -14.86 21.32
N GLN A 62 -17.49 -14.69 20.28
CA GLN A 62 -17.38 -15.44 19.03
C GLN A 62 -16.01 -15.22 18.35
N ARG A 63 -15.50 -13.99 18.33
CA ARG A 63 -14.17 -13.66 17.76
C ARG A 63 -13.06 -14.47 18.42
N CYS A 64 -13.05 -14.51 19.75
CA CYS A 64 -12.10 -15.29 20.54
C CYS A 64 -12.26 -16.79 20.28
N SER A 65 -13.51 -17.28 20.28
CA SER A 65 -13.82 -18.70 20.04
C SER A 65 -13.34 -19.16 18.66
N ILE A 66 -13.53 -18.35 17.61
CA ILE A 66 -13.03 -18.66 16.26
C ILE A 66 -11.50 -18.75 16.27
N ALA A 67 -10.80 -17.79 16.87
CA ALA A 67 -9.34 -17.81 16.95
C ALA A 67 -8.81 -19.03 17.72
N ASN A 68 -9.39 -19.30 18.89
CA ASN A 68 -9.00 -20.40 19.78
C ASN A 68 -9.27 -21.76 19.15
N ALA A 69 -10.45 -21.97 18.54
CA ALA A 69 -10.81 -23.22 17.88
C ALA A 69 -9.88 -23.55 16.69
N ASN A 70 -9.32 -22.52 16.05
CA ASN A 70 -8.40 -22.70 14.92
C ASN A 70 -6.93 -22.79 15.33
N ASN A 71 -6.60 -22.65 16.63
CA ASN A 71 -5.24 -22.65 17.14
C ASN A 71 -4.33 -21.72 16.32
N VAL A 72 -4.70 -20.44 16.24
CA VAL A 72 -3.88 -19.42 15.56
C VAL A 72 -2.59 -19.16 16.34
N ASP A 73 -1.52 -18.79 15.64
CA ASP A 73 -0.22 -18.47 16.24
C ASP A 73 -0.22 -17.06 16.84
N VAL A 74 -0.97 -16.14 16.21
CA VAL A 74 -1.11 -14.73 16.64
C VAL A 74 -2.53 -14.28 16.30
N PHE A 75 -3.17 -13.57 17.23
CA PHE A 75 -4.46 -12.91 17.03
C PHE A 75 -4.30 -11.40 16.93
N VAL A 76 -4.88 -10.80 15.89
CA VAL A 76 -4.78 -9.37 15.59
C VAL A 76 -6.18 -8.80 15.39
N SER A 77 -6.62 -7.96 16.32
CA SER A 77 -7.86 -7.20 16.21
C SER A 77 -7.57 -5.80 15.67
N LEU A 78 -8.29 -5.40 14.63
CA LEU A 78 -8.09 -4.15 13.90
C LEU A 78 -9.23 -3.19 14.20
N HIS A 79 -8.88 -1.99 14.68
CA HIS A 79 -9.79 -0.96 15.17
C HIS A 79 -9.34 0.45 14.75
N PHE A 80 -10.24 1.41 14.92
CA PHE A 80 -9.96 2.84 14.79
C PHE A 80 -10.56 3.60 15.97
N ASN A 81 -9.73 4.42 16.61
CA ASN A 81 -10.09 5.08 17.83
C ASN A 81 -11.04 6.26 17.55
N SER A 82 -11.70 6.76 18.59
CA SER A 82 -12.50 7.98 18.55
C SER A 82 -12.55 8.60 19.93
N PHE A 83 -12.49 9.93 20.01
CA PHE A 83 -12.56 10.60 21.30
C PHE A 83 -13.21 11.99 21.22
N ASN A 84 -12.45 13.02 20.82
CA ASN A 84 -12.86 14.42 20.88
C ASN A 84 -12.51 15.22 19.62
N LYS A 85 -12.25 14.53 18.50
CA LYS A 85 -11.82 15.09 17.21
C LYS A 85 -10.42 15.75 17.18
N GLN A 86 -9.73 15.84 18.32
CA GLN A 86 -8.38 16.42 18.43
C GLN A 86 -7.31 15.36 18.73
N ALA A 87 -7.63 14.41 19.62
CA ALA A 87 -6.78 13.26 19.87
C ALA A 87 -6.52 12.50 18.56
N ASN A 88 -5.27 12.15 18.31
CA ASN A 88 -4.83 11.53 17.07
C ASN A 88 -3.65 10.59 17.33
N GLY A 89 -3.31 9.80 16.31
CA GLY A 89 -2.21 8.86 16.31
C GLY A 89 -2.63 7.40 16.50
N THR A 90 -1.63 6.54 16.54
CA THR A 90 -1.80 5.08 16.66
C THR A 90 -1.38 4.57 18.04
N GLU A 91 -2.13 3.61 18.57
CA GLU A 91 -1.79 2.83 19.76
C GLU A 91 -2.05 1.34 19.51
N VAL A 92 -1.31 0.49 20.20
CA VAL A 92 -1.51 -0.96 20.12
C VAL A 92 -1.57 -1.55 21.52
N PHE A 93 -2.60 -2.32 21.81
CA PHE A 93 -2.81 -2.97 23.10
C PHE A 93 -2.34 -4.41 23.06
N ALA A 94 -1.63 -4.82 24.11
CA ALA A 94 -1.16 -6.19 24.29
C ALA A 94 -0.92 -6.48 25.79
N THR A 95 -0.95 -7.75 26.17
CA THR A 95 -0.68 -8.19 27.56
C THR A 95 0.61 -8.99 27.67
N SER A 96 0.80 -10.03 26.84
CA SER A 96 1.98 -10.90 26.89
C SER A 96 3.23 -10.24 26.30
N ASP A 97 4.43 -10.66 26.74
CA ASP A 97 5.70 -10.15 26.21
C ASP A 97 5.82 -10.34 24.69
N THR A 98 5.41 -11.51 24.19
CA THR A 98 5.34 -11.79 22.76
C THR A 98 4.38 -10.83 22.06
N GLY A 99 3.18 -10.62 22.62
CA GLY A 99 2.20 -9.66 22.10
C GLY A 99 2.75 -8.23 22.06
N ARG A 100 3.41 -7.78 23.14
CA ARG A 100 4.03 -6.45 23.23
C ARG A 100 5.16 -6.25 22.21
N SER A 101 5.96 -7.27 21.97
CA SER A 101 7.01 -7.25 20.94
C SER A 101 6.42 -7.10 19.53
N ILE A 102 5.38 -7.87 19.21
CA ILE A 102 4.65 -7.74 17.94
C ILE A 102 4.00 -6.36 17.82
N ALA A 103 3.29 -5.91 18.86
CA ALA A 103 2.63 -4.62 18.93
C ALA A 103 3.61 -3.46 18.67
N LYS A 104 4.80 -3.52 19.27
CA LYS A 104 5.85 -2.51 19.06
C LYS A 104 6.29 -2.43 17.61
N ARG A 105 6.52 -3.57 16.95
CA ARG A 105 6.91 -3.60 15.53
C ARG A 105 5.83 -3.01 14.63
N ILE A 106 4.55 -3.30 14.89
CA ILE A 106 3.43 -2.72 14.13
C ILE A 106 3.36 -1.20 14.34
N LEU A 107 3.35 -0.77 15.61
CA LEU A 107 3.33 0.64 16.00
C LEU A 107 4.45 1.43 15.30
N ASP A 108 5.69 0.93 15.34
CA ASP A 108 6.84 1.58 14.72
C ASP A 108 6.71 1.72 13.20
N ASN A 109 6.05 0.77 12.53
CA ASN A 109 5.82 0.86 11.08
C ASN A 109 4.68 1.83 10.74
N ILE A 110 3.61 1.89 11.55
CA ILE A 110 2.51 2.86 11.33
C ILE A 110 3.01 4.29 11.60
N VAL A 111 3.78 4.51 12.66
CA VAL A 111 4.33 5.83 13.00
C VAL A 111 5.23 6.39 11.89
N LYS A 112 5.96 5.54 11.15
CA LYS A 112 6.76 5.96 9.98
C LYS A 112 5.93 6.55 8.84
N LEU A 113 4.62 6.30 8.81
CA LEU A 113 3.69 6.92 7.87
C LEU A 113 3.31 8.35 8.28
N GLY A 114 3.73 8.82 9.47
CA GLY A 114 3.50 10.17 9.98
C GLY A 114 2.40 10.28 11.04
N PHE A 115 1.85 9.15 11.52
CA PHE A 115 0.89 9.15 12.63
C PHE A 115 1.59 9.42 13.97
N PHE A 116 0.91 10.13 14.86
CA PHE A 116 1.42 10.38 16.21
C PHE A 116 1.57 9.05 16.98
N ASN A 117 2.69 8.89 17.70
CA ASN A 117 2.98 7.66 18.44
C ASN A 117 2.37 7.72 19.84
N ARG A 118 1.34 6.90 20.09
CA ARG A 118 0.67 6.82 21.40
C ARG A 118 1.12 5.62 22.24
N GLY A 119 2.06 4.83 21.72
CA GLY A 119 2.71 3.75 22.45
C GLY A 119 1.99 2.40 22.39
N VAL A 120 2.68 1.38 22.93
CA VAL A 120 2.11 0.08 23.23
C VAL A 120 1.54 0.12 24.65
N LYS A 121 0.26 -0.22 24.81
CA LYS A 121 -0.50 -0.10 26.05
C LYS A 121 -0.92 -1.45 26.62
N ASP A 122 -1.22 -1.48 27.91
CA ASP A 122 -1.79 -2.67 28.54
C ASP A 122 -3.21 -2.93 28.04
N GLY A 123 -3.42 -4.12 27.47
CA GLY A 123 -4.70 -4.56 26.92
C GLY A 123 -5.52 -5.45 27.84
N SER A 124 -5.13 -5.62 29.12
CA SER A 124 -5.75 -6.59 30.04
C SER A 124 -7.26 -6.39 30.28
N HIS A 125 -7.76 -5.17 30.03
CA HIS A 125 -9.17 -4.80 30.12
C HIS A 125 -9.97 -5.07 28.83
N LEU A 126 -9.32 -5.33 27.70
CA LEU A 126 -9.96 -5.56 26.41
C LEU A 126 -10.32 -7.04 26.26
N TYR A 127 -11.60 -7.32 25.99
CA TYR A 127 -12.12 -8.69 25.99
C TYR A 127 -11.35 -9.61 25.05
N VAL A 128 -11.09 -9.20 23.80
CA VAL A 128 -10.46 -10.06 22.80
C VAL A 128 -8.99 -10.31 23.06
N VAL A 129 -8.29 -9.35 23.66
CA VAL A 129 -6.89 -9.49 24.10
C VAL A 129 -6.80 -10.42 25.30
N LYS A 130 -7.76 -10.35 26.23
CA LYS A 130 -7.78 -11.15 27.45
C LYS A 130 -8.19 -12.61 27.23
N ASN A 131 -9.15 -12.88 26.34
CA ASN A 131 -9.82 -14.19 26.22
C ASN A 131 -9.37 -15.03 25.02
N THR A 132 -8.32 -14.60 24.32
CA THR A 132 -7.71 -15.36 23.23
C THR A 132 -6.46 -16.07 23.74
N ASN A 133 -6.33 -17.37 23.46
CA ASN A 133 -5.26 -18.23 23.97
C ASN A 133 -3.90 -17.92 23.34
N ALA A 134 -3.89 -17.54 22.05
CA ALA A 134 -2.70 -17.12 21.33
C ALA A 134 -2.24 -15.73 21.81
N PRO A 135 -0.96 -15.34 21.59
CA PRO A 135 -0.56 -13.94 21.69
C PRO A 135 -1.52 -13.02 20.93
N ALA A 136 -2.21 -12.15 21.67
CA ALA A 136 -3.27 -11.31 21.14
C ALA A 136 -2.90 -9.82 21.23
N ILE A 137 -3.21 -9.09 20.17
CA ILE A 137 -3.05 -7.63 20.10
C ILE A 137 -4.32 -6.97 19.55
N LEU A 138 -4.56 -5.73 19.94
CA LEU A 138 -5.57 -4.86 19.35
C LEU A 138 -4.90 -3.58 18.84
N VAL A 139 -5.04 -3.30 17.55
CA VAL A 139 -4.42 -2.17 16.85
C VAL A 139 -5.45 -1.08 16.67
N GLU A 140 -5.29 0.03 17.37
CA GLU A 140 -5.95 1.29 17.05
C GLU A 140 -5.14 2.00 15.97
N SER A 141 -5.58 1.83 14.72
CA SER A 141 -4.80 2.21 13.54
C SER A 141 -4.57 3.72 13.48
N CYS A 142 -5.64 4.50 13.72
CA CYS A 142 -5.64 5.94 13.95
C CYS A 142 -7.04 6.38 14.45
N PHE A 143 -7.28 7.68 14.64
CA PHE A 143 -8.57 8.21 15.12
C PHE A 143 -9.53 8.54 13.96
N CYS A 144 -10.69 7.88 13.89
CA CYS A 144 -11.67 8.07 12.82
C CYS A 144 -12.42 9.41 12.90
N ASP A 145 -12.34 10.10 14.04
CA ASP A 145 -12.94 11.42 14.30
C ASP A 145 -11.95 12.59 14.20
N ALA A 146 -10.65 12.31 14.03
CA ALA A 146 -9.61 13.33 13.97
C ALA A 146 -9.22 13.68 12.53
N LYS A 147 -9.37 14.96 12.16
CA LYS A 147 -9.09 15.41 10.79
C LYS A 147 -7.65 15.11 10.36
N VAL A 148 -6.68 15.32 11.25
CA VAL A 148 -5.25 15.09 10.97
C VAL A 148 -4.94 13.63 10.63
N ASP A 149 -5.67 12.68 11.21
CA ASP A 149 -5.49 11.26 10.94
C ASP A 149 -6.23 10.86 9.67
N MET A 150 -7.45 11.35 9.46
CA MET A 150 -8.24 11.04 8.25
C MET A 150 -7.67 11.68 6.98
N ASP A 151 -7.05 12.86 7.07
CA ASP A 151 -6.31 13.46 5.95
C ASP A 151 -5.09 12.62 5.54
N ARG A 152 -4.49 11.90 6.52
CA ARG A 152 -3.30 11.05 6.31
C ARG A 152 -3.66 9.61 5.98
N TYR A 153 -4.87 9.19 6.32
CA TYR A 153 -5.32 7.82 6.20
C TYR A 153 -5.16 7.28 4.78
N ASN A 154 -4.55 6.11 4.69
CA ASN A 154 -4.49 5.32 3.46
C ASN A 154 -4.49 3.84 3.86
N ALA A 155 -5.57 3.13 3.49
CA ALA A 155 -5.78 1.75 3.88
C ALA A 155 -4.63 0.82 3.45
N GLU A 156 -4.06 1.05 2.26
CA GLU A 156 -2.96 0.26 1.71
C GLU A 156 -1.68 0.43 2.53
N ASN A 157 -1.33 1.67 2.87
CA ASN A 157 -0.14 1.98 3.66
C ASN A 157 -0.23 1.42 5.08
N ILE A 158 -1.39 1.58 5.74
CA ILE A 158 -1.61 1.04 7.09
C ILE A 158 -1.55 -0.50 7.06
N ALA A 159 -2.22 -1.15 6.10
CA ALA A 159 -2.15 -2.59 5.94
C ALA A 159 -0.71 -3.08 5.69
N ASN A 160 0.06 -2.36 4.86
CA ASN A 160 1.47 -2.67 4.63
C ASN A 160 2.31 -2.56 5.90
N ALA A 161 2.09 -1.52 6.71
CA ALA A 161 2.77 -1.32 7.98
C ALA A 161 2.44 -2.41 9.00
N ILE A 162 1.16 -2.81 9.11
CA ILE A 162 0.73 -3.90 9.99
C ILE A 162 1.37 -5.21 9.56
N VAL A 163 1.29 -5.58 8.28
CA VAL A 163 1.86 -6.84 7.78
C VAL A 163 3.37 -6.88 7.97
N LYS A 164 4.07 -5.79 7.66
CA LYS A 164 5.51 -5.68 7.92
C LYS A 164 5.85 -5.81 9.41
N GLY A 165 5.02 -5.24 10.28
CA GLY A 165 5.17 -5.40 11.74
C GLY A 165 4.95 -6.83 12.21
N LEU A 166 4.02 -7.56 11.61
CA LEU A 166 3.74 -8.97 11.92
C LEU A 166 4.85 -9.89 11.44
N THR A 167 5.20 -9.80 10.15
CA THR A 167 6.02 -10.79 9.44
C THR A 167 7.49 -10.42 9.34
N GLY A 168 7.84 -9.15 9.54
CA GLY A 168 9.16 -8.60 9.20
C GLY A 168 9.41 -8.42 7.70
N GLN A 169 8.49 -8.89 6.85
CA GLN A 169 8.58 -8.80 5.40
C GLN A 169 7.73 -7.62 4.92
N SER A 170 8.27 -6.80 4.02
CA SER A 170 7.43 -5.88 3.26
C SER A 170 6.48 -6.74 2.41
N PRO A 171 5.15 -6.63 2.55
CA PRO A 171 4.24 -7.44 1.77
C PRO A 171 4.51 -7.24 0.28
N LEU A 172 4.46 -8.36 -0.46
CA LEU A 172 4.40 -8.27 -1.91
C LEU A 172 3.21 -7.37 -2.25
N PRO A 173 3.38 -6.44 -3.20
CA PRO A 173 2.25 -5.69 -3.70
C PRO A 173 1.15 -6.66 -4.15
N PRO A 174 -0.14 -6.29 -4.04
CA PRO A 174 -1.22 -7.18 -4.43
C PRO A 174 -0.95 -7.75 -5.83
N ASP A 175 -1.11 -9.05 -6.00
CA ASP A 175 -1.53 -9.58 -7.29
C ASP A 175 -2.88 -8.91 -7.55
N THR A 176 -2.90 -7.89 -8.41
CA THR A 176 -4.02 -6.96 -8.55
C THR A 176 -5.16 -7.61 -9.32
N ASP A 177 -5.91 -8.50 -8.68
CA ASP A 177 -7.26 -8.88 -9.15
C ASP A 177 -8.32 -7.86 -8.67
N ASP A 178 -7.96 -6.58 -8.69
CA ASP A 178 -8.91 -5.47 -8.63
C ASP A 178 -8.93 -4.81 -10.01
N ARG A 179 -10.04 -5.00 -10.74
CA ARG A 179 -10.22 -4.49 -12.10
C ARG A 179 -9.99 -2.98 -12.21
N THR A 180 -10.27 -2.22 -11.15
CA THR A 180 -10.02 -0.77 -11.11
C THR A 180 -8.52 -0.47 -11.10
N SER A 181 -7.74 -1.15 -10.26
CA SER A 181 -6.28 -0.97 -10.21
C SER A 181 -5.56 -1.44 -11.48
N THR A 182 -6.11 -2.45 -12.16
CA THR A 182 -5.58 -2.94 -13.45
C THR A 182 -5.86 -1.96 -14.57
N LEU A 183 -7.07 -1.40 -14.61
CA LEU A 183 -7.44 -0.40 -15.61
C LEU A 183 -6.55 0.85 -15.47
N GLU A 184 -6.33 1.31 -14.23
CA GLU A 184 -5.41 2.41 -13.92
C GLU A 184 -3.99 2.10 -14.41
N LEU A 185 -3.50 0.87 -14.21
CA LEU A 185 -2.20 0.44 -14.69
C LEU A 185 -2.12 0.52 -16.22
N GLN A 186 -3.10 -0.05 -16.92
CA GLN A 186 -3.14 -0.04 -18.39
C GLN A 186 -3.14 1.40 -18.92
N GLN A 187 -3.96 2.28 -18.34
CA GLN A 187 -4.01 3.71 -18.65
C GLN A 187 -2.68 4.40 -18.40
N ALA A 188 -2.04 4.14 -17.25
CA ALA A 188 -0.76 4.72 -16.89
C ALA A 188 0.35 4.27 -17.86
N LEU A 189 0.45 2.98 -18.17
CA LEU A 189 1.41 2.43 -19.12
C LEU A 189 1.19 2.99 -20.54
N ASN A 190 -0.07 3.10 -20.99
CA ASN A 190 -0.42 3.71 -22.27
C ASN A 190 -0.02 5.18 -22.35
N ARG A 191 -0.25 5.95 -21.27
CA ARG A 191 0.17 7.36 -21.16
C ARG A 191 1.69 7.49 -21.20
N LEU A 192 2.39 6.63 -20.48
CA LEU A 192 3.85 6.49 -20.53
C LEU A 192 4.38 5.90 -21.85
N LYS A 193 3.51 5.66 -22.83
CA LYS A 193 3.87 5.08 -24.14
C LYS A 193 4.62 3.75 -24.02
N ILE A 194 4.42 3.03 -22.92
CA ILE A 194 4.84 1.64 -22.78
C ILE A 194 3.90 0.79 -23.65
N ARG A 195 4.46 -0.22 -24.29
CA ARG A 195 3.78 -1.08 -25.26
C ARG A 195 3.87 -2.54 -24.81
N ASP A 196 2.95 -3.34 -25.34
CA ASP A 196 3.06 -4.79 -25.24
C ASP A 196 4.29 -5.30 -26.03
N ASP A 197 4.52 -6.60 -25.93
CA ASP A 197 5.56 -7.34 -26.65
C ASP A 197 5.48 -7.24 -28.17
N ASN A 198 4.32 -6.85 -28.71
CA ASN A 198 4.07 -6.64 -30.13
C ASN A 198 4.18 -5.17 -30.55
N GLY A 199 4.59 -4.28 -29.64
CA GLY A 199 4.71 -2.84 -29.89
C GLY A 199 3.37 -2.09 -29.94
N LYS A 200 2.26 -2.73 -29.55
CA LYS A 200 0.92 -2.13 -29.56
C LYS A 200 0.59 -1.49 -28.20
N PRO A 201 -0.29 -0.45 -28.18
CA PRO A 201 -0.89 0.03 -26.94
C PRO A 201 -1.69 -1.07 -26.25
N LEU A 202 -1.74 -1.03 -24.92
CA LEU A 202 -2.56 -1.95 -24.14
C LEU A 202 -4.05 -1.66 -24.37
N VAL A 203 -4.86 -2.72 -24.38
CA VAL A 203 -6.31 -2.58 -24.24
C VAL A 203 -6.60 -2.21 -22.77
N GLU A 204 -7.40 -1.17 -22.57
CA GLU A 204 -7.78 -0.66 -21.24
C GLU A 204 -9.08 -1.34 -20.78
N ASP A 205 -9.00 -2.65 -20.55
CA ASP A 205 -10.14 -3.51 -20.21
C ASP A 205 -10.21 -3.92 -18.73
N GLY A 206 -9.23 -3.52 -17.92
CA GLY A 206 -9.12 -3.91 -16.52
C GLY A 206 -8.71 -5.37 -16.30
N ILE A 207 -8.24 -6.07 -17.33
CA ILE A 207 -7.84 -7.48 -17.27
C ILE A 207 -6.31 -7.60 -17.29
N ILE A 208 -5.75 -8.33 -16.31
CA ILE A 208 -4.31 -8.68 -16.31
C ILE A 208 -4.09 -9.89 -17.22
N GLY A 209 -4.11 -9.62 -18.53
CA GLY A 209 -3.69 -10.58 -19.55
C GLY A 209 -2.18 -10.60 -19.75
N ASN A 210 -1.72 -11.52 -20.62
CA ASN A 210 -0.31 -11.66 -20.98
C ASN A 210 0.30 -10.34 -21.49
N GLN A 211 -0.47 -9.55 -22.25
CA GLN A 211 -0.04 -8.25 -22.77
C GLN A 211 0.20 -7.22 -21.65
N THR A 212 -0.74 -7.08 -20.72
CA THR A 212 -0.61 -6.20 -19.54
C THR A 212 0.61 -6.59 -18.70
N LYS A 213 0.81 -7.89 -18.49
CA LYS A 213 1.97 -8.42 -17.77
C LYS A 213 3.30 -8.12 -18.50
N ALA A 214 3.36 -8.38 -19.80
CA ALA A 214 4.55 -8.12 -20.62
C ALA A 214 4.91 -6.62 -20.65
N ALA A 215 3.94 -5.74 -20.83
CA ALA A 215 4.17 -4.29 -20.76
C ALA A 215 4.63 -3.84 -19.37
N THR A 216 4.12 -4.46 -18.30
CA THR A 216 4.57 -4.18 -16.93
C THR A 216 6.02 -4.60 -16.72
N ILE A 217 6.42 -5.78 -17.20
CA ILE A 217 7.82 -6.24 -17.18
C ILE A 217 8.71 -5.28 -17.98
N ASN A 218 8.29 -4.89 -19.18
CA ASN A 218 9.03 -3.96 -20.03
C ASN A 218 9.25 -2.61 -19.32
N PHE A 219 8.21 -2.06 -18.68
CA PHE A 219 8.36 -0.87 -17.86
C PHE A 219 9.36 -1.06 -16.71
N GLN A 220 9.27 -2.18 -15.98
CA GLN A 220 10.16 -2.49 -14.87
C GLN A 220 11.63 -2.61 -15.32
N GLN A 221 11.87 -3.21 -16.48
CA GLN A 221 13.18 -3.26 -17.14
C GLN A 221 13.70 -1.87 -17.48
N ILE A 222 12.88 -1.03 -18.12
CA ILE A 222 13.25 0.34 -18.53
C ILE A 222 13.73 1.17 -17.34
N VAL A 223 13.04 1.06 -16.20
CA VAL A 223 13.35 1.86 -15.00
C VAL A 223 14.26 1.13 -14.01
N ASP A 224 14.72 -0.07 -14.36
CA ASP A 224 15.64 -0.92 -13.58
C ASP A 224 15.14 -1.20 -12.16
N ILE A 225 13.95 -1.78 -12.09
CA ILE A 225 13.35 -2.32 -10.86
C ILE A 225 13.00 -3.80 -11.08
N THR A 226 12.70 -4.52 -10.00
CA THR A 226 12.40 -5.96 -10.08
C THR A 226 11.25 -6.28 -11.04
N GLU A 227 11.54 -7.15 -12.01
CA GLU A 227 10.68 -7.58 -13.11
C GLU A 227 9.62 -8.60 -12.68
N THR A 228 8.71 -8.18 -11.82
CA THR A 228 7.64 -9.06 -11.29
C THR A 228 6.52 -9.28 -12.30
N GLY A 229 6.37 -8.37 -13.28
CA GLY A 229 5.18 -8.29 -14.14
C GLY A 229 3.91 -7.87 -13.43
N ILE A 230 4.03 -7.44 -12.17
CA ILE A 230 2.93 -6.94 -11.34
C ILE A 230 3.20 -5.47 -11.00
N ALA A 231 2.18 -4.63 -11.08
CA ALA A 231 2.28 -3.23 -10.74
C ALA A 231 2.20 -3.01 -9.24
N GLY A 232 3.34 -3.20 -8.59
CA GLY A 232 3.47 -3.02 -7.16
C GLY A 232 3.72 -1.62 -6.67
N ALA A 233 3.90 -1.44 -5.35
CA ALA A 233 4.21 -0.14 -4.76
C ALA A 233 5.46 0.52 -5.40
N THR A 234 6.51 -0.27 -5.66
CA THR A 234 7.71 0.22 -6.37
C THR A 234 7.40 0.61 -7.81
N THR A 235 6.61 -0.21 -8.53
CA THR A 235 6.18 0.08 -9.91
C THR A 235 5.34 1.36 -9.97
N TRP A 236 4.36 1.50 -9.07
CA TRP A 236 3.49 2.67 -8.97
C TRP A 236 4.24 3.93 -8.51
N LEU A 237 5.19 3.80 -7.60
CA LEU A 237 6.07 4.91 -7.23
C LEU A 237 6.84 5.42 -8.44
N ALA A 238 7.42 4.51 -9.24
CA ALA A 238 8.13 4.85 -10.46
C ALA A 238 7.22 5.52 -11.50
N ILE A 239 6.03 4.95 -11.75
CA ILE A 239 5.01 5.53 -12.63
C ILE A 239 4.67 6.95 -12.18
N ASN A 240 4.37 7.16 -10.90
CA ASN A 240 3.96 8.44 -10.36
C ASN A 240 5.07 9.49 -10.41
N GLN A 241 6.32 9.11 -10.15
CA GLN A 241 7.48 10.00 -10.29
C GLN A 241 7.65 10.50 -11.73
N ILE A 242 7.38 9.65 -12.73
CA ILE A 242 7.44 10.03 -14.14
C ILE A 242 6.24 10.91 -14.52
N LEU A 243 5.03 10.53 -14.10
CA LEU A 243 3.80 11.27 -14.38
C LEU A 243 3.74 12.64 -13.69
N ALA A 244 4.52 12.85 -12.63
CA ALA A 244 4.74 14.16 -12.02
C ALA A 244 5.50 15.14 -12.94
N LYS A 245 6.08 14.65 -14.04
CA LYS A 245 6.78 15.46 -15.06
C LYS A 245 7.81 16.44 -14.46
N PRO A 246 8.73 15.98 -13.61
CA PRO A 246 9.69 16.87 -12.95
C PRO A 246 10.67 17.47 -13.98
N VAL A 247 11.18 18.66 -13.70
CA VAL A 247 12.22 19.26 -14.55
C VAL A 247 13.53 18.48 -14.38
N LEU A 248 14.08 17.96 -15.48
CA LEU A 248 15.39 17.28 -15.48
C LEU A 248 16.44 18.11 -16.22
N ARG A 249 17.67 18.12 -15.69
CA ARG A 249 18.82 18.84 -16.24
C ARG A 249 20.12 18.18 -15.76
N ALA A 250 21.25 18.65 -16.29
CA ALA A 250 22.57 18.18 -15.90
C ALA A 250 22.75 18.09 -14.37
N ASN A 251 23.38 17.01 -13.92
CA ASN A 251 23.65 16.69 -12.51
C ASN A 251 22.42 16.25 -11.67
N HIS A 252 21.24 16.04 -12.28
CA HIS A 252 20.14 15.37 -11.59
C HIS A 252 20.37 13.85 -11.51
N ALA A 253 20.40 13.31 -10.30
CA ALA A 253 20.36 11.88 -10.02
C ALA A 253 18.93 11.46 -9.64
N ALA A 254 18.00 11.51 -10.61
CA ALA A 254 16.61 11.09 -10.43
C ALA A 254 16.34 9.67 -10.97
N GLY A 255 17.36 8.80 -10.91
CA GLY A 255 17.36 7.35 -11.19
C GLY A 255 16.29 6.88 -12.17
N THR A 256 15.13 6.48 -11.64
CA THR A 256 13.96 5.98 -12.39
C THR A 256 13.48 6.94 -13.48
N VAL A 257 13.29 8.23 -13.16
CA VAL A 257 12.76 9.20 -14.12
C VAL A 257 13.79 9.48 -15.22
N VAL A 258 15.09 9.53 -14.86
CA VAL A 258 16.18 9.70 -15.82
C VAL A 258 16.28 8.49 -16.74
N LYS A 259 16.22 7.26 -16.21
CA LYS A 259 16.22 6.01 -17.00
C LYS A 259 15.07 5.98 -18.00
N TYR A 260 13.87 6.34 -17.55
CA TYR A 260 12.72 6.46 -18.44
C TYR A 260 12.95 7.48 -19.56
N VAL A 261 13.44 8.68 -19.24
CA VAL A 261 13.75 9.69 -20.27
C VAL A 261 14.82 9.18 -21.22
N GLN A 262 15.93 8.63 -20.71
CA GLN A 262 17.02 8.07 -21.50
C GLN A 262 16.50 7.04 -22.50
N TYR A 263 15.67 6.11 -22.05
CA TYR A 263 14.98 5.15 -22.91
C TYR A 263 14.17 5.86 -24.02
N ARG A 264 13.38 6.87 -23.67
CA ARG A 264 12.51 7.56 -24.63
C ARG A 264 13.26 8.40 -25.65
N VAL A 265 14.43 8.95 -25.31
CA VAL A 265 15.26 9.77 -26.21
C VAL A 265 16.37 8.96 -26.91
N GLY A 266 16.49 7.66 -26.61
CA GLY A 266 17.51 6.79 -27.18
C GLY A 266 18.93 7.01 -26.65
N ALA A 267 19.05 7.42 -25.38
CA ALA A 267 20.32 7.50 -24.67
C ALA A 267 20.63 6.20 -23.91
N GLN A 268 21.87 6.04 -23.46
CA GLN A 268 22.25 4.99 -22.51
C GLN A 268 21.45 5.15 -21.20
N THR A 269 20.84 4.06 -20.74
CA THR A 269 19.93 4.04 -19.57
C THR A 269 20.69 3.76 -18.26
N ASP A 270 21.56 4.69 -17.86
CA ASP A 270 22.34 4.58 -16.60
C ASP A 270 21.66 5.30 -15.40
N GLY A 271 20.61 6.07 -15.64
CA GLY A 271 19.89 6.85 -14.63
C GLY A 271 20.60 8.13 -14.18
N ILE A 272 21.67 8.54 -14.87
CA ILE A 272 22.44 9.75 -14.58
C ILE A 272 22.19 10.77 -15.69
N TYR A 273 21.75 11.98 -15.33
CA TYR A 273 21.59 13.05 -16.30
C TYR A 273 22.95 13.72 -16.58
N GLY A 274 23.81 13.02 -17.32
CA GLY A 274 25.09 13.52 -17.80
C GLY A 274 25.03 14.16 -19.18
N SER A 275 26.20 14.43 -19.77
CA SER A 275 26.33 15.05 -21.09
C SER A 275 25.71 14.23 -22.22
N GLY A 276 25.82 12.89 -22.16
CA GLY A 276 25.19 12.00 -23.14
C GLY A 276 23.66 12.11 -23.13
N THR A 277 23.06 12.17 -21.93
CA THR A 277 21.61 12.37 -21.76
C THR A 277 21.18 13.74 -22.28
N ALA A 278 21.92 14.81 -21.94
CA ALA A 278 21.63 16.16 -22.40
C ALA A 278 21.64 16.26 -23.94
N ALA A 279 22.68 15.71 -24.59
CA ALA A 279 22.78 15.70 -26.05
C ALA A 279 21.64 14.93 -26.73
N ALA A 280 21.20 13.82 -26.14
CA ALA A 280 20.05 13.06 -26.65
C ALA A 280 18.73 13.84 -26.49
N VAL A 281 18.56 14.56 -25.37
CA VAL A 281 17.41 15.44 -25.16
C VAL A 281 17.40 16.61 -26.14
N GLU A 282 18.53 17.26 -26.38
CA GLU A 282 18.64 18.33 -27.40
C GLU A 282 18.27 17.83 -28.79
N LYS A 283 18.77 16.66 -29.18
CA LYS A 283 18.43 16.00 -30.44
C LYS A 283 16.93 15.73 -30.53
N TYR A 284 16.34 15.19 -29.46
CA TYR A 284 14.91 14.93 -29.39
C TYR A 284 14.09 16.23 -29.49
N GLN A 285 14.45 17.27 -28.76
CA GLN A 285 13.79 18.59 -28.82
C GLN A 285 13.81 19.16 -30.23
N LYS A 286 14.96 19.10 -30.91
CA LYS A 286 15.10 19.52 -32.30
C LYS A 286 14.19 18.72 -33.24
N GLN A 287 14.10 17.40 -33.07
CA GLN A 287 13.22 16.55 -33.86
C GLN A 287 11.73 16.85 -33.62
N GLN A 288 11.36 17.24 -32.39
CA GLN A 288 9.98 17.55 -32.03
C GLN A 288 9.57 19.00 -32.33
N GLY A 289 10.48 19.84 -32.83
CA GLY A 289 10.22 21.24 -33.15
C GLY A 289 9.91 22.10 -31.91
N ILE A 290 10.55 21.80 -30.78
CA ILE A 290 10.43 22.57 -29.53
C ILE A 290 11.77 23.23 -29.19
N SER A 291 11.77 24.14 -28.20
CA SER A 291 12.97 24.83 -27.72
C SER A 291 14.07 23.82 -27.37
N VAL A 292 15.28 24.05 -27.88
CA VAL A 292 16.44 23.17 -27.66
C VAL A 292 17.28 23.76 -26.53
N ASP A 293 17.11 23.22 -25.33
CA ASP A 293 17.80 23.66 -24.11
C ASP A 293 18.48 22.51 -23.33
N GLY A 294 18.34 21.28 -23.83
CA GLY A 294 18.92 20.08 -23.22
C GLY A 294 18.29 19.70 -21.89
N ASN A 295 17.18 20.33 -21.49
CA ASN A 295 16.44 20.04 -20.27
C ASN A 295 15.12 19.36 -20.58
N VAL A 296 14.66 18.51 -19.66
CA VAL A 296 13.31 17.93 -19.75
C VAL A 296 12.35 18.81 -18.96
N GLY A 297 11.89 19.89 -19.58
CA GLY A 297 10.85 20.76 -19.05
C GLY A 297 9.44 20.41 -19.55
N PRO A 298 8.44 21.25 -19.27
CA PRO A 298 7.05 21.01 -19.66
C PRO A 298 6.83 20.75 -21.16
N GLN A 299 7.55 21.46 -22.04
CA GLN A 299 7.47 21.26 -23.49
C GLN A 299 7.99 19.87 -23.90
N THR A 300 9.14 19.46 -23.35
CA THR A 300 9.74 18.14 -23.60
C THR A 300 8.83 17.02 -23.07
N TRP A 301 8.30 17.16 -21.85
CA TRP A 301 7.35 16.20 -21.28
C TRP A 301 6.07 16.06 -22.10
N GLY A 302 5.52 17.17 -22.60
CA GLY A 302 4.34 17.15 -23.46
C GLY A 302 4.55 16.33 -24.74
N LYS A 303 5.75 16.41 -25.33
CA LYS A 303 6.11 15.59 -26.50
C LYS A 303 6.36 14.12 -26.15
N LEU A 304 6.92 13.85 -24.97
CA LEU A 304 7.18 12.50 -24.52
C LEU A 304 5.88 11.73 -24.21
N ILE A 305 4.98 12.28 -23.40
CA ILE A 305 3.88 11.49 -22.81
C ILE A 305 2.49 12.14 -22.86
N GLY A 306 2.34 13.28 -23.52
CA GLY A 306 1.07 14.04 -23.54
C GLY A 306 0.91 14.90 -22.30
#